data_AF-A0A5C8K660-F1
#
_entry.id   AF-A0A5C8K660-F1
#
_cell.length_a   1.000
_cell.length_b   1.000
_cell.length_c   1.000
_cell.angle_alpha   90.00
_cell.angle_beta   90.00
_cell.angle_gamma   90.00
#
_symmetry.space_group_name_H-M   'P 1'
#
loop_
_entity.id
_entity.type
_entity.pdbx_description
1 polymer ?
#
loop_
_entity_poly.entity_id
_entity_poly.type
_entity_poly.pdbx_seq_one_letter_code
_entity_poly.pdbx_strand_id
1 'polypeptide(L)'
;MRNSYLILCSCGQTDMPETKYTSMGRKVEIVEHEGQFTLYRNGEPYYIKGAAGYEHYDRVQAYGGNSIRVWHADNAQQILDEAHALGLTVSLGLWVARERDGFNYYDKKEVIRQVESLREVVLKFKDHPALLMWGVGNELYAESSNVKVWDAVNLIAEMIHEVDPNHPTTTTVMNVPHKVIDLIVEKAPALDVLSINSFAAMHNLHEELYKSSWKGPYIVSEFGPRGYWEAFTTEWLAPIEQTSTEKAAYTLQRYKRAIEVDTIRCLGSYVFMWGNKQETTPTWFSMMSEQGEETESVHLVRKIWSGQEPVNAAPYIAPLMLDNKYAEDNIYLEPGQPYVAKVNTFDHDGDSLQLHWEVLPESEKKDGNSDKQVKPTPLPGLLNLAEAHKPTLTAPTKEGAYRLFVYVYDGKGNLATANVPFYVRK
;
A
#
# COMPACT_ATOMS: atom_id res chain seq x y z
N MET A 1 51.92 35.02 29.36
CA MET A 1 52.04 33.61 28.94
C MET A 1 51.20 32.73 29.84
N ARG A 2 49.99 32.35 29.42
CA ARG A 2 49.47 30.98 29.52
C ARG A 2 48.13 30.90 28.79
N ASN A 3 48.01 29.81 28.06
CA ASN A 3 47.12 29.57 26.92
C ASN A 3 45.67 29.33 27.30
N SER A 4 44.82 29.68 26.33
CA SER A 4 43.44 29.24 26.11
C SER A 4 43.26 27.73 26.23
N TYR A 5 42.07 27.29 26.65
CA TYR A 5 41.38 26.15 26.04
C TYR A 5 39.87 26.44 26.01
N LEU A 6 39.36 26.69 24.79
CA LEU A 6 37.95 26.55 24.45
C LEU A 6 37.61 25.06 24.50
N ILE A 7 36.55 24.71 25.23
CA ILE A 7 35.93 23.38 25.14
C ILE A 7 34.86 23.49 24.05
N LEU A 8 35.13 22.86 22.91
CA LEU A 8 34.14 22.60 21.87
C LEU A 8 33.26 21.44 22.35
N CYS A 9 31.96 21.69 22.55
CA CYS A 9 30.97 20.64 22.69
C CYS A 9 30.84 19.90 21.36
N SER A 10 31.34 18.67 21.33
CA SER A 10 31.00 17.68 20.31
C SER A 10 29.53 17.31 20.43
N CYS A 11 28.74 17.52 19.37
CA CYS A 11 27.43 16.90 19.23
C CYS A 11 27.60 15.38 19.34
N GLY A 12 26.83 14.74 20.23
CA GLY A 12 26.78 13.28 20.32
C GLY A 12 26.16 12.72 19.04
N GLN A 13 26.95 11.95 18.29
CA GLN A 13 26.39 10.89 17.47
C GLN A 13 25.71 9.92 18.43
N THR A 14 24.41 9.72 18.25
CA THR A 14 23.74 8.55 18.82
C THR A 14 24.26 7.34 18.06
N ASP A 15 25.35 6.76 18.54
CA ASP A 15 25.86 5.51 18.01
C ASP A 15 24.78 4.43 18.20
N MET A 16 24.33 3.86 17.09
CA MET A 16 23.52 2.64 17.11
C MET A 16 24.29 1.57 17.90
N PRO A 17 23.64 0.78 18.76
CA PRO A 17 24.35 -0.25 19.51
C PRO A 17 25.13 -1.15 18.54
N GLU A 18 26.45 -1.27 18.76
CA GLU A 18 27.48 -1.89 17.90
C GLU A 18 27.15 -3.30 17.38
N THR A 19 26.06 -3.93 17.85
CA THR A 19 25.69 -5.32 17.59
C THR A 19 24.34 -5.50 16.88
N LYS A 20 23.59 -4.44 16.56
CA LYS A 20 22.22 -4.60 16.03
C LYS A 20 22.18 -5.23 14.64
N TYR A 21 23.10 -4.80 13.77
CA TYR A 21 23.18 -5.24 12.38
C TYR A 21 24.46 -6.03 12.10
N THR A 22 24.93 -6.78 13.10
CA THR A 22 26.04 -7.74 12.93
C THR A 22 25.46 -9.11 12.61
N SER A 23 26.12 -9.88 11.73
CA SER A 23 25.69 -11.25 11.42
C SER A 23 25.81 -12.14 12.67
N MET A 24 24.73 -12.85 12.96
CA MET A 24 24.58 -13.78 14.08
C MET A 24 24.14 -15.18 13.63
N GLY A 25 23.94 -15.38 12.31
CA GLY A 25 23.48 -16.66 11.76
C GLY A 25 22.01 -16.95 12.08
N ARG A 26 21.18 -15.92 12.24
CA ARG A 26 19.73 -16.06 12.45
C ARG A 26 19.02 -16.52 11.18
N LYS A 27 17.79 -17.05 11.30
CA LYS A 27 16.96 -17.41 10.13
C LYS A 27 16.74 -16.22 9.21
N VAL A 28 16.41 -15.06 9.78
CA VAL A 28 16.35 -13.79 9.09
C VAL A 28 17.13 -12.75 9.90
N GLU A 29 18.07 -12.08 9.24
CA GLU A 29 18.86 -11.02 9.86
C GLU A 29 19.13 -9.90 8.87
N ILE A 30 19.43 -8.71 9.41
CA ILE A 30 19.90 -7.60 8.60
C ILE A 30 21.33 -7.33 9.03
N VAL A 31 22.22 -7.31 8.04
CA VAL A 31 23.64 -7.07 8.27
C VAL A 31 24.02 -5.75 7.62
N GLU A 32 24.75 -4.92 8.36
CA GLU A 32 25.37 -3.70 7.87
C GLU A 32 26.84 -3.96 7.56
N HIS A 33 27.27 -3.59 6.37
CA HIS A 33 28.67 -3.66 5.95
C HIS A 33 29.02 -2.40 5.17
N GLU A 34 30.00 -1.63 5.68
CA GLU A 34 30.47 -0.38 5.05
C GLU A 34 29.34 0.63 4.77
N GLY A 35 28.36 0.72 5.67
CA GLY A 35 27.20 1.60 5.57
C GLY A 35 26.03 1.04 4.74
N GLN A 36 26.18 -0.14 4.12
CA GLN A 36 25.13 -0.81 3.34
C GLN A 36 24.41 -1.85 4.18
N PHE A 37 23.08 -1.80 4.20
CA PHE A 37 22.23 -2.79 4.84
C PHE A 37 21.76 -3.84 3.84
N THR A 38 21.90 -5.11 4.22
CA THR A 38 21.39 -6.25 3.45
C THR A 38 20.55 -7.14 4.35
N LEU A 39 19.34 -7.46 3.92
CA LEU A 39 18.51 -8.48 4.54
C LEU A 39 19.00 -9.85 4.07
N TYR A 40 19.20 -10.78 5.00
CA TYR A 40 19.58 -12.15 4.74
C TYR A 40 18.49 -13.08 5.21
N ARG A 41 18.23 -14.14 4.43
CA ARG A 41 17.39 -15.27 4.83
C ARG A 41 18.19 -16.55 4.71
N ASN A 42 18.39 -17.23 5.84
CA ASN A 42 19.20 -18.44 5.96
C ASN A 42 20.62 -18.27 5.37
N GLY A 43 21.24 -17.12 5.59
CA GLY A 43 22.58 -16.79 5.12
C GLY A 43 22.67 -16.28 3.67
N GLU A 44 21.55 -16.25 2.92
CA GLU A 44 21.52 -15.76 1.54
C GLU A 44 20.94 -14.34 1.47
N PRO A 45 21.53 -13.41 0.69
CA PRO A 45 20.96 -12.08 0.46
C PRO A 45 19.53 -12.14 -0.07
N TYR A 46 18.65 -11.31 0.48
CA TYR A 46 17.22 -11.33 0.22
C TYR A 46 16.69 -9.91 -0.02
N TYR A 47 16.42 -9.58 -1.28
CA TYR A 47 15.73 -8.34 -1.64
C TYR A 47 14.24 -8.59 -1.80
N ILE A 48 13.41 -7.77 -1.14
CA ILE A 48 11.96 -7.99 -1.09
C ILE A 48 11.30 -7.52 -2.40
N LYS A 49 10.76 -8.48 -3.15
CA LYS A 49 9.88 -8.30 -4.31
C LYS A 49 8.48 -8.71 -3.90
N GLY A 50 7.82 -7.82 -3.15
CA GLY A 50 6.64 -8.19 -2.37
C GLY A 50 5.31 -7.68 -2.92
N ALA A 51 4.24 -8.39 -2.55
CA ALA A 51 2.85 -7.97 -2.73
C ALA A 51 2.17 -7.79 -1.36
N ALA A 52 1.46 -6.69 -1.16
CA ALA A 52 0.62 -6.49 0.01
C ALA A 52 -0.83 -6.86 -0.35
N GLY A 53 -1.38 -7.89 0.31
CA GLY A 53 -2.67 -8.47 -0.03
C GLY A 53 -2.86 -9.87 0.57
N TYR A 54 -4.07 -10.41 0.43
CA TYR A 54 -4.46 -11.71 1.02
C TYR A 54 -4.77 -12.79 -0.03
N GLU A 55 -4.67 -12.47 -1.32
CA GLU A 55 -5.15 -13.31 -2.41
C GLU A 55 -4.08 -13.47 -3.50
N HIS A 56 -4.27 -14.44 -4.39
CA HIS A 56 -3.46 -14.64 -5.60
C HIS A 56 -1.94 -14.79 -5.36
N TYR A 57 -1.54 -15.53 -4.33
CA TYR A 57 -0.13 -15.79 -4.02
C TYR A 57 0.56 -16.59 -5.12
N ASP A 58 -0.17 -17.47 -5.79
CA ASP A 58 0.29 -18.21 -6.96
C ASP A 58 0.82 -17.28 -8.05
N ARG A 59 0.14 -16.14 -8.26
CA ARG A 59 0.54 -15.13 -9.25
C ARG A 59 1.74 -14.32 -8.79
N VAL A 60 1.87 -14.04 -7.49
CA VAL A 60 3.08 -13.41 -6.94
C VAL A 60 4.30 -14.27 -7.28
N GLN A 61 4.23 -15.57 -7.00
CA GLN A 61 5.29 -16.52 -7.33
C GLN A 61 5.54 -16.59 -8.84
N ALA A 62 4.47 -16.74 -9.63
CA ALA A 62 4.58 -16.92 -11.08
C ALA A 62 5.22 -15.71 -11.78
N TYR A 63 5.03 -14.51 -11.23
CA TYR A 63 5.55 -13.27 -11.80
C TYR A 63 6.91 -12.85 -11.23
N GLY A 64 7.54 -13.69 -10.41
CA GLY A 64 8.88 -13.50 -9.86
C GLY A 64 8.94 -12.71 -8.56
N GLY A 65 7.80 -12.48 -7.91
CA GLY A 65 7.72 -12.00 -6.53
C GLY A 65 8.16 -13.09 -5.56
N ASN A 66 8.56 -12.68 -4.35
CA ASN A 66 9.09 -13.59 -3.34
C ASN A 66 8.48 -13.43 -1.94
N SER A 67 7.67 -12.39 -1.71
CA SER A 67 7.14 -12.10 -0.38
C SER A 67 5.71 -11.57 -0.40
N ILE A 68 4.96 -11.86 0.66
CA ILE A 68 3.63 -11.32 0.94
C ILE A 68 3.69 -10.45 2.19
N ARG A 69 2.95 -9.35 2.21
CA ARG A 69 2.67 -8.58 3.43
C ARG A 69 1.19 -8.63 3.75
N VAL A 70 0.89 -8.93 5.01
CA VAL A 70 -0.46 -8.90 5.58
C VAL A 70 -0.46 -8.05 6.85
N TRP A 71 -1.61 -7.49 7.21
CA TRP A 71 -1.73 -6.52 8.32
C TRP A 71 -2.15 -7.17 9.64
N HIS A 72 -2.73 -8.37 9.58
CA HIS A 72 -3.24 -9.10 10.74
C HIS A 72 -2.72 -10.54 10.75
N ALA A 73 -2.76 -11.14 11.94
CA ALA A 73 -2.48 -12.56 12.13
C ALA A 73 -3.75 -13.44 12.08
N ASP A 74 -4.87 -12.85 11.64
CA ASP A 74 -6.10 -13.60 11.37
C ASP A 74 -5.82 -14.62 10.27
N ASN A 75 -6.13 -15.90 10.52
CA ASN A 75 -5.79 -17.02 9.64
C ASN A 75 -4.29 -17.13 9.30
N ALA A 76 -3.39 -16.62 10.15
CA ALA A 76 -1.94 -16.65 9.91
C ALA A 76 -1.40 -18.04 9.55
N GLN A 77 -1.93 -19.11 10.14
CA GLN A 77 -1.55 -20.48 9.80
C GLN A 77 -1.75 -20.76 8.30
N GLN A 78 -2.95 -20.49 7.78
CA GLN A 78 -3.28 -20.70 6.37
C GLN A 78 -2.43 -19.81 5.48
N ILE A 79 -2.30 -18.53 5.81
CA ILE A 79 -1.49 -17.57 5.03
C ILE A 79 -0.04 -18.03 4.92
N LEU A 80 0.54 -18.43 6.05
CA LEU A 80 1.91 -18.89 6.13
C LEU A 80 2.12 -20.22 5.40
N ASP A 81 1.20 -21.18 5.55
CA ASP A 81 1.25 -22.48 4.88
C ASP A 81 1.14 -22.32 3.35
N GLU A 82 0.22 -21.48 2.87
CA GLU A 82 0.01 -21.22 1.45
C GLU A 82 1.23 -20.52 0.83
N ALA A 83 1.74 -19.48 1.48
CA ALA A 83 2.98 -18.82 1.06
C ALA A 83 4.15 -19.81 1.02
N HIS A 84 4.30 -20.65 2.04
CA HIS A 84 5.36 -21.65 2.09
C HIS A 84 5.27 -22.68 0.98
N ALA A 85 4.05 -23.17 0.67
CA ALA A 85 3.83 -24.11 -0.42
C ALA A 85 4.27 -23.56 -1.79
N LEU A 86 4.25 -22.24 -1.95
CA LEU A 86 4.71 -21.52 -3.14
C LEU A 86 6.17 -21.04 -3.04
N GLY A 87 6.86 -21.29 -1.93
CA GLY A 87 8.22 -20.81 -1.69
C GLY A 87 8.30 -19.30 -1.40
N LEU A 88 7.18 -18.67 -1.07
CA LEU A 88 7.10 -17.26 -0.69
C LEU A 88 7.37 -17.08 0.80
N THR A 89 7.76 -15.87 1.17
CA THR A 89 7.87 -15.42 2.57
C THR A 89 6.72 -14.50 2.96
N VAL A 90 6.53 -14.26 4.27
CA VAL A 90 5.45 -13.43 4.81
C VAL A 90 6.01 -12.44 5.82
N SER A 91 5.81 -11.14 5.55
CA SER A 91 5.82 -10.10 6.58
C SER A 91 4.48 -10.12 7.29
N LEU A 92 4.44 -10.76 8.47
CA LEU A 92 3.20 -11.03 9.20
C LEU A 92 2.87 -9.87 10.14
N GLY A 93 1.77 -9.18 9.86
CA GLY A 93 1.27 -8.08 10.68
C GLY A 93 0.69 -8.56 12.01
N LEU A 94 1.08 -7.85 13.07
CA LEU A 94 0.49 -7.92 14.40
C LEU A 94 -0.42 -6.70 14.55
N TRP A 95 -1.72 -6.94 14.73
CA TRP A 95 -2.68 -5.85 14.90
C TRP A 95 -2.50 -5.19 16.27
N VAL A 96 -1.86 -4.03 16.25
CA VAL A 96 -1.68 -3.15 17.42
C VAL A 96 -2.84 -2.15 17.44
N ALA A 97 -3.59 -2.10 18.54
CA ALA A 97 -4.79 -1.30 18.62
C ALA A 97 -4.49 0.21 18.45
N ARG A 98 -5.35 0.93 17.75
CA ARG A 98 -5.14 2.34 17.44
C ARG A 98 -5.89 3.22 18.43
N GLU A 99 -5.33 4.37 18.80
CA GLU A 99 -6.02 5.34 19.66
C GLU A 99 -7.31 5.84 19.02
N ARG A 100 -7.33 6.03 17.68
CA ARG A 100 -8.55 6.42 16.96
C ARG A 100 -9.71 5.41 17.08
N ASP A 101 -9.40 4.16 17.43
CA ASP A 101 -10.39 3.11 17.68
C ASP A 101 -10.78 3.02 19.18
N GLY A 102 -10.29 3.94 20.02
CA GLY A 102 -10.62 4.06 21.44
C GLY A 102 -9.59 3.46 22.41
N PHE A 103 -8.44 2.98 21.92
CA PHE A 103 -7.40 2.39 22.77
C PHE A 103 -6.62 3.45 23.56
N ASN A 104 -6.44 3.26 24.87
CA ASN A 104 -5.75 4.22 25.73
C ASN A 104 -4.34 3.77 26.12
N TYR A 105 -3.31 4.31 25.47
CA TYR A 105 -1.91 3.99 25.79
C TYR A 105 -1.40 4.50 27.15
N TYR A 106 -2.19 5.27 27.89
CA TYR A 106 -1.89 5.60 29.29
C TYR A 106 -2.36 4.50 30.26
N ASP A 107 -3.28 3.62 29.86
CA ASP A 107 -3.66 2.46 30.66
C ASP A 107 -2.62 1.35 30.49
N LYS A 108 -1.67 1.31 31.42
CA LYS A 108 -0.60 0.30 31.43
C LYS A 108 -1.13 -1.13 31.48
N LYS A 109 -2.28 -1.39 32.11
CA LYS A 109 -2.84 -2.75 32.15
C LYS A 109 -3.38 -3.15 30.80
N GLU A 110 -4.00 -2.22 30.08
CA GLU A 110 -4.48 -2.45 28.71
C GLU A 110 -3.32 -2.71 27.74
N VAL A 111 -2.27 -1.88 27.81
CA VAL A 111 -1.03 -2.07 27.02
C VAL A 111 -0.40 -3.45 27.29
N ILE A 112 -0.25 -3.85 28.56
CA ILE A 112 0.33 -5.16 28.89
C ILE A 112 -0.56 -6.31 28.41
N ARG A 113 -1.89 -6.22 28.52
CA ARG A 113 -2.79 -7.24 27.96
C ARG A 113 -2.62 -7.39 26.45
N GLN A 114 -2.45 -6.29 25.72
CA GLN A 114 -2.15 -6.35 24.29
C GLN A 114 -0.81 -7.04 24.01
N VAL A 115 0.25 -6.68 24.75
CA VAL A 115 1.58 -7.31 24.60
C VAL A 115 1.49 -8.82 24.81
N GLU A 116 0.82 -9.28 25.87
CA GLU A 116 0.68 -10.71 26.17
C GLU A 116 -0.18 -11.44 25.12
N SER A 117 -1.25 -10.82 24.61
CA SER A 117 -2.03 -11.39 23.51
C SER A 117 -1.19 -11.54 22.24
N LEU A 118 -0.35 -10.56 21.91
CA LEU A 118 0.55 -10.65 20.76
C LEU A 118 1.69 -11.67 21.01
N ARG A 119 2.15 -11.84 22.26
CA ARG A 119 3.14 -12.88 22.62
C ARG A 119 2.64 -14.28 22.28
N GLU A 120 1.36 -14.58 22.50
CA GLU A 120 0.77 -15.87 22.12
C GLU A 120 0.83 -16.11 20.61
N VAL A 121 0.57 -15.09 19.80
CA VAL A 121 0.67 -15.16 18.33
C VAL A 121 2.12 -15.41 17.91
N VAL A 122 3.07 -14.67 18.48
CA VAL A 122 4.50 -14.80 18.15
C VAL A 122 5.00 -16.19 18.51
N LEU A 123 4.73 -16.66 19.73
CA LEU A 123 5.12 -18.01 20.16
C LEU A 123 4.56 -19.10 19.25
N LYS A 124 3.35 -18.90 18.71
CA LYS A 124 2.71 -19.86 17.81
C LYS A 124 3.38 -19.93 16.43
N PHE A 125 3.81 -18.80 15.86
CA PHE A 125 4.24 -18.75 14.46
C PHE A 125 5.72 -18.43 14.23
N LYS A 126 6.49 -18.09 15.27
CA LYS A 126 7.93 -17.76 15.18
C LYS A 126 8.80 -18.80 14.48
N ASP A 127 8.38 -20.06 14.47
CA ASP A 127 9.15 -21.15 13.87
C ASP A 127 8.70 -21.50 12.45
N HIS A 128 7.68 -20.80 11.92
CA HIS A 128 7.14 -21.06 10.60
C HIS A 128 8.16 -20.69 9.50
N PRO A 129 8.48 -21.59 8.55
CA PRO A 129 9.55 -21.37 7.56
C PRO A 129 9.30 -20.22 6.57
N ALA A 130 8.03 -19.86 6.33
CA ALA A 130 7.68 -18.70 5.51
C ALA A 130 7.75 -17.36 6.25
N LEU A 131 7.87 -17.33 7.58
CA LEU A 131 7.94 -16.05 8.29
C LEU A 131 9.21 -15.29 7.88
N LEU A 132 9.05 -14.02 7.48
CA LEU A 132 10.16 -13.12 7.15
C LEU A 132 10.40 -12.14 8.30
N MET A 133 9.35 -11.49 8.78
CA MET A 133 9.44 -10.41 9.77
C MET A 133 8.08 -10.16 10.41
N TRP A 134 8.10 -9.51 11.58
CA TRP A 134 6.92 -9.12 12.33
C TRP A 134 6.57 -7.65 12.12
N GLY A 135 5.37 -7.38 11.59
CA GLY A 135 4.84 -6.02 11.41
C GLY A 135 4.10 -5.55 12.66
N VAL A 136 4.75 -4.76 13.53
CA VAL A 136 4.20 -4.22 14.76
C VAL A 136 3.34 -2.98 14.47
N GLY A 137 2.07 -3.23 14.15
CA GLY A 137 1.08 -2.19 13.87
C GLY A 137 1.24 -1.49 12.51
N ASN A 138 0.22 -0.71 12.15
CA ASN A 138 0.15 0.05 10.91
C ASN A 138 -0.37 1.46 11.17
N GLU A 139 0.45 2.48 10.87
CA GLU A 139 0.06 3.89 10.90
C GLU A 139 -0.60 4.31 12.22
N LEU A 140 -0.03 3.85 13.35
CA LEU A 140 -0.65 3.97 14.68
C LEU A 140 -0.89 5.42 15.16
N TYR A 141 -0.20 6.37 14.54
CA TYR A 141 -0.33 7.80 14.83
C TYR A 141 -1.42 8.50 14.00
N ALA A 142 -2.04 7.81 13.04
CA ALA A 142 -3.07 8.40 12.20
C ALA A 142 -4.26 8.84 13.07
N GLU A 143 -4.59 10.13 12.98
CA GLU A 143 -5.69 10.75 13.74
C GLU A 143 -5.56 10.59 15.27
N SER A 144 -4.33 10.49 15.77
CA SER A 144 -4.04 10.33 17.19
C SER A 144 -2.93 11.28 17.67
N SER A 145 -2.79 11.44 18.98
CA SER A 145 -1.79 12.35 19.59
C SER A 145 -0.96 11.69 20.69
N ASN A 146 -1.31 10.46 21.06
CA ASN A 146 -0.70 9.78 22.18
C ASN A 146 0.62 9.11 21.84
N VAL A 147 1.70 9.84 22.13
CA VAL A 147 3.08 9.39 21.90
C VAL A 147 3.46 8.13 22.69
N LYS A 148 2.67 7.70 23.69
CA LYS A 148 2.89 6.44 24.43
C LYS A 148 2.69 5.20 23.56
N VAL A 149 2.08 5.33 22.40
CA VAL A 149 2.04 4.26 21.40
C VAL A 149 3.43 3.75 21.05
N TRP A 150 4.45 4.62 20.98
CA TRP A 150 5.81 4.21 20.64
C TRP A 150 6.51 3.46 21.77
N ASP A 151 6.22 3.79 23.04
CA ASP A 151 6.67 2.99 24.18
C ASP A 151 6.06 1.57 24.10
N ALA A 152 4.78 1.45 23.71
CA ALA A 152 4.13 0.15 23.54
C ALA A 152 4.70 -0.64 22.34
N VAL A 153 4.99 0.03 21.22
CA VAL A 153 5.66 -0.59 20.07
C VAL A 153 7.02 -1.14 20.47
N ASN A 154 7.80 -0.42 21.29
CA ASN A 154 9.06 -0.91 21.82
C ASN A 154 8.89 -2.16 22.68
N LEU A 155 7.93 -2.14 23.62
CA LEU A 155 7.65 -3.30 24.48
C LEU A 155 7.30 -4.55 23.67
N ILE A 156 6.55 -4.38 22.58
CA ILE A 156 6.21 -5.48 21.67
C ILE A 156 7.47 -5.97 20.92
N ALA A 157 8.30 -5.06 20.41
CA ALA A 157 9.54 -5.42 19.71
C ALA A 157 10.53 -6.16 20.64
N GLU A 158 10.73 -5.67 21.86
CA GLU A 158 11.55 -6.33 22.89
C GLU A 158 11.01 -7.73 23.22
N MET A 159 9.69 -7.85 23.40
CA MET A 159 9.03 -9.14 23.64
C MET A 159 9.27 -10.11 22.48
N ILE A 160 9.14 -9.64 21.24
CA ILE A 160 9.39 -10.48 20.05
C ILE A 160 10.83 -10.96 20.06
N HIS A 161 11.81 -10.08 20.26
CA HIS A 161 13.23 -10.46 20.30
C HIS A 161 13.56 -11.44 21.43
N GLU A 162 12.85 -11.36 22.56
CA GLU A 162 12.98 -12.31 23.68
C GLU A 162 12.56 -13.73 23.26
N VAL A 163 11.41 -13.88 22.58
CA VAL A 163 10.83 -15.21 22.28
C VAL A 163 11.16 -15.75 20.89
N ASP A 164 11.48 -14.85 19.96
CA ASP A 164 11.83 -15.08 18.56
C ASP A 164 13.08 -14.27 18.19
N PRO A 165 14.28 -14.76 18.52
CA PRO A 165 15.53 -14.10 18.14
C PRO A 165 15.88 -14.27 16.65
N ASN A 166 15.01 -14.92 15.86
CA ASN A 166 15.30 -15.33 14.48
C ASN A 166 14.68 -14.41 13.42
N HIS A 167 13.77 -13.50 13.79
CA HIS A 167 13.08 -12.63 12.85
C HIS A 167 13.11 -11.17 13.30
N PRO A 168 13.33 -10.22 12.37
CA PRO A 168 13.31 -8.81 12.68
C PRO A 168 11.87 -8.28 12.88
N THR A 169 11.79 -7.11 13.51
CA THR A 169 10.57 -6.35 13.74
C THR A 169 10.55 -5.07 12.91
N THR A 170 9.36 -4.66 12.48
CA THR A 170 9.13 -3.38 11.78
C THR A 170 7.86 -2.72 12.28
N THR A 171 7.77 -1.39 12.19
CA THR A 171 6.50 -0.65 12.32
C THR A 171 6.27 0.21 11.10
N THR A 172 5.01 0.49 10.77
CA THR A 172 4.65 1.19 9.53
C THR A 172 4.26 2.65 9.78
N VAL A 173 4.87 3.57 9.04
CA VAL A 173 4.50 5.00 8.98
C VAL A 173 4.03 5.39 7.58
N MET A 174 3.27 6.48 7.47
CA MET A 174 2.88 7.05 6.18
C MET A 174 3.90 8.13 5.77
N ASN A 175 4.55 7.94 4.61
CA ASN A 175 5.62 8.80 4.07
C ASN A 175 6.81 8.96 5.04
N VAL A 176 7.40 10.16 5.14
CA VAL A 176 8.52 10.47 6.05
C VAL A 176 8.08 11.52 7.09
N PRO A 177 7.28 11.13 8.09
CA PRO A 177 6.79 12.06 9.10
C PRO A 177 7.88 12.33 10.15
N HIS A 178 8.78 13.29 9.88
CA HIS A 178 9.97 13.56 10.71
C HIS A 178 9.72 13.52 12.23
N LYS A 179 8.69 14.22 12.73
CA LYS A 179 8.36 14.24 14.17
C LYS A 179 7.99 12.86 14.73
N VAL A 180 7.30 12.04 13.93
CA VAL A 180 6.95 10.67 14.31
C VAL A 180 8.19 9.78 14.27
N ILE A 181 9.05 9.94 13.25
CA ILE A 181 10.31 9.22 13.17
C ILE A 181 11.21 9.55 14.36
N ASP A 182 11.29 10.82 14.77
CA ASP A 182 12.04 11.22 15.97
C ASP A 182 11.53 10.51 17.22
N LEU A 183 10.21 10.38 17.38
CA LEU A 183 9.60 9.64 18.48
C LEU A 183 9.90 8.13 18.40
N ILE A 184 9.89 7.54 17.20
CA ILE A 184 10.25 6.13 17.00
C ILE A 184 11.71 5.88 17.39
N VAL A 185 12.63 6.73 16.94
CA VAL A 185 14.06 6.61 17.27
C VAL A 185 14.28 6.75 18.78
N GLU A 186 13.58 7.68 19.43
CA GLU A 186 13.70 7.90 20.88
C GLU A 186 13.07 6.75 21.70
N LYS A 187 11.87 6.30 21.32
CA LYS A 187 11.01 5.48 22.18
C LYS A 187 10.95 4.01 21.80
N ALA A 188 11.29 3.67 20.56
CA ALA A 188 11.25 2.31 20.03
C ALA A 188 12.61 1.82 19.46
N PRO A 189 13.71 1.93 20.23
CA PRO A 189 15.04 1.52 19.76
C PRO A 189 15.15 0.02 19.43
N ALA A 190 14.24 -0.82 19.94
CA ALA A 190 14.22 -2.25 19.61
C ALA A 190 13.80 -2.53 18.16
N LEU A 191 13.09 -1.64 17.46
CA LEU A 191 12.64 -1.88 16.07
C LEU A 191 13.80 -2.02 15.08
N ASP A 192 13.82 -3.08 14.28
CA ASP A 192 14.93 -3.35 13.36
C ASP A 192 14.84 -2.59 12.04
N VAL A 193 13.62 -2.38 11.55
CA VAL A 193 13.31 -1.78 10.25
C VAL A 193 12.20 -0.76 10.38
N LEU A 194 12.27 0.31 9.57
CA LEU A 194 11.14 1.20 9.37
C LEU A 194 10.38 0.78 8.10
N SER A 195 9.08 0.49 8.22
CA SER A 195 8.20 0.28 7.07
C SER A 195 7.51 1.59 6.71
N ILE A 196 7.41 1.87 5.41
CA ILE A 196 6.84 3.11 4.91
C ILE A 196 5.77 2.84 3.87
N ASN A 197 4.54 3.25 4.18
CA ASN A 197 3.46 3.37 3.21
C ASN A 197 3.63 4.70 2.46
N SER A 198 3.83 4.67 1.14
CA SER A 198 4.01 5.89 0.37
C SER A 198 3.55 5.72 -1.08
N PHE A 199 2.76 6.68 -1.56
CA PHE A 199 2.12 6.66 -2.87
C PHE A 199 2.60 7.83 -3.74
N ALA A 200 1.90 8.96 -3.83
CA ALA A 200 2.37 10.08 -4.64
C ALA A 200 3.58 10.79 -4.02
N ALA A 201 3.58 10.96 -2.71
CA ALA A 201 4.66 11.62 -1.97
C ALA A 201 6.02 10.88 -2.07
N MET A 202 6.09 9.66 -2.62
CA MET A 202 7.34 8.89 -2.62
C MET A 202 8.44 9.40 -3.59
N HIS A 203 8.19 10.42 -4.45
CA HIS A 203 9.22 10.91 -5.40
C HIS A 203 10.58 11.20 -4.77
N ASN A 204 10.61 11.74 -3.56
CA ASN A 204 11.81 12.11 -2.83
C ASN A 204 11.95 11.31 -1.52
N LEU A 205 11.32 10.12 -1.44
CA LEU A 205 11.25 9.32 -0.22
C LEU A 205 12.63 9.08 0.38
N HIS A 206 13.58 8.64 -0.45
CA HIS A 206 14.95 8.34 -0.01
C HIS A 206 15.62 9.62 0.54
N GLU A 207 15.55 10.74 -0.18
CA GLU A 207 16.17 12.00 0.24
C GLU A 207 15.63 12.50 1.59
N GLU A 208 14.30 12.47 1.77
CA GLU A 208 13.68 12.88 3.02
C GLU A 208 14.02 11.94 4.18
N LEU A 209 14.04 10.63 3.92
CA LEU A 209 14.42 9.65 4.95
C LEU A 209 15.88 9.81 5.39
N TYR A 210 16.79 10.18 4.49
CA TYR A 210 18.19 10.49 4.85
C TYR A 210 18.31 11.74 5.73
N LYS A 211 17.43 12.73 5.57
CA LYS A 211 17.34 13.93 6.43
C LYS A 211 16.68 13.64 7.78
N SER A 212 15.94 12.54 7.90
CA SER A 212 15.30 12.15 9.16
C SER A 212 16.30 11.64 10.20
N SER A 213 15.84 11.45 11.44
CA SER A 213 16.63 10.85 12.52
C SER A 213 16.82 9.34 12.35
N TRP A 214 16.00 8.64 11.54
CA TRP A 214 16.17 7.21 11.28
C TRP A 214 17.44 6.96 10.45
N LYS A 215 18.35 6.13 10.95
CA LYS A 215 19.60 5.75 10.26
C LYS A 215 19.66 4.27 9.84
N GLY A 216 18.71 3.46 10.31
CA GLY A 216 18.60 2.05 9.97
C GLY A 216 18.04 1.79 8.55
N PRO A 217 17.87 0.52 8.17
CA PRO A 217 17.25 0.12 6.91
C PRO A 217 15.74 0.43 6.91
N TYR A 218 15.14 0.40 5.72
CA TYR A 218 13.69 0.57 5.55
C TYR A 218 13.13 -0.31 4.43
N ILE A 219 11.81 -0.46 4.44
CA ILE A 219 11.04 -1.13 3.38
C ILE A 219 9.93 -0.18 2.95
N VAL A 220 9.67 -0.10 1.64
CA VAL A 220 8.45 0.54 1.16
C VAL A 220 7.31 -0.47 1.26
N SER A 221 6.59 -0.44 2.37
CA SER A 221 5.62 -1.47 2.75
C SER A 221 4.29 -1.39 2.02
N GLU A 222 3.98 -0.25 1.41
CA GLU A 222 2.92 -0.07 0.43
C GLU A 222 3.36 1.00 -0.57
N PHE A 223 3.24 0.69 -1.85
CA PHE A 223 3.31 1.68 -2.93
C PHE A 223 2.39 1.28 -4.07
N GLY A 224 2.00 2.24 -4.90
CA GLY A 224 1.09 1.99 -6.01
C GLY A 224 0.64 3.29 -6.68
N PRO A 225 -0.61 3.38 -7.15
CA PRO A 225 -1.13 4.59 -7.75
C PRO A 225 -1.31 5.71 -6.71
N ARG A 226 -1.66 6.91 -7.17
CA ARG A 226 -1.89 8.06 -6.28
C ARG A 226 -2.97 7.76 -5.24
N GLY A 227 -2.72 8.10 -3.98
CA GLY A 227 -3.74 7.98 -2.93
C GLY A 227 -4.88 8.98 -3.13
N TYR A 228 -6.10 8.64 -2.72
CA TYR A 228 -7.27 9.52 -2.86
C TYR A 228 -7.15 10.84 -2.09
N TRP A 229 -6.34 10.87 -1.03
CA TRP A 229 -6.02 12.08 -0.27
C TRP A 229 -4.99 12.99 -0.98
N GLU A 230 -4.32 12.49 -2.01
CA GLU A 230 -3.33 13.22 -2.82
C GLU A 230 -3.87 13.59 -4.20
N ALA A 231 -5.10 13.15 -4.51
CA ALA A 231 -5.76 13.38 -5.80
C ALA A 231 -6.35 14.80 -5.90
N PHE A 232 -6.50 15.28 -7.13
CA PHE A 232 -7.37 16.42 -7.40
C PHE A 232 -8.81 16.04 -7.05
N THR A 233 -9.62 17.02 -6.67
CA THR A 233 -11.02 16.80 -6.30
C THR A 233 -11.93 17.70 -7.12
N THR A 234 -13.13 17.22 -7.39
CA THR A 234 -14.22 18.06 -7.92
C THR A 234 -14.65 19.12 -6.89
N GLU A 235 -15.50 20.07 -7.31
CA GLU A 235 -16.10 21.08 -6.43
C GLU A 235 -16.92 20.49 -5.26
N TRP A 236 -17.44 19.26 -5.42
CA TRP A 236 -18.13 18.52 -4.37
C TRP A 236 -17.23 17.53 -3.62
N LEU A 237 -15.91 17.73 -3.69
CA LEU A 237 -14.87 16.98 -2.96
C LEU A 237 -14.76 15.48 -3.32
N ALA A 238 -15.30 15.07 -4.48
CA ALA A 238 -15.07 13.73 -4.99
C ALA A 238 -13.65 13.65 -5.59
N PRO A 239 -12.79 12.72 -5.14
CA PRO A 239 -11.42 12.62 -5.64
C PRO A 239 -11.41 12.03 -7.06
N ILE A 240 -10.62 12.63 -7.94
CA ILE A 240 -10.48 12.24 -9.35
C ILE A 240 -9.50 11.08 -9.43
N GLU A 241 -9.98 9.95 -9.94
CA GLU A 241 -9.22 8.71 -10.01
C GLU A 241 -8.48 8.59 -11.33
N GLN A 242 -7.25 8.08 -11.29
CA GLN A 242 -6.49 7.74 -12.49
C GLN A 242 -7.13 6.57 -13.23
N THR A 243 -7.02 6.55 -14.56
CA THR A 243 -7.27 5.33 -15.35
C THR A 243 -6.29 4.22 -14.99
N SER A 244 -6.63 2.95 -15.26
CA SER A 244 -5.71 1.82 -15.01
C SER A 244 -4.37 1.98 -15.73
N THR A 245 -4.38 2.55 -16.93
CA THR A 245 -3.15 2.85 -17.69
C THR A 245 -2.32 3.95 -17.04
N GLU A 246 -2.94 5.03 -16.57
CA GLU A 246 -2.22 6.07 -15.82
C GLU A 246 -1.70 5.55 -14.48
N LYS A 247 -2.44 4.66 -13.80
CA LYS A 247 -1.99 4.01 -12.56
C LYS A 247 -0.72 3.21 -12.76
N ALA A 248 -0.65 2.41 -13.82
CA ALA A 248 0.53 1.63 -14.16
C ALA A 248 1.72 2.58 -14.43
N ALA A 249 1.58 3.50 -15.38
CA ALA A 249 2.65 4.45 -15.72
C ALA A 249 3.16 5.25 -14.49
N TYR A 250 2.24 5.68 -13.64
CA TYR A 250 2.55 6.40 -12.40
C TYR A 250 3.35 5.53 -11.42
N THR A 251 2.87 4.31 -11.16
CA THR A 251 3.50 3.37 -10.23
C THR A 251 4.93 3.05 -10.66
N LEU A 252 5.18 2.85 -11.96
CA LEU A 252 6.52 2.59 -12.49
C LEU A 252 7.46 3.76 -12.22
N GLN A 253 7.00 4.98 -12.51
CA GLN A 253 7.79 6.19 -12.28
C GLN A 253 8.16 6.33 -10.80
N ARG A 254 7.25 5.98 -9.89
CA ARG A 254 7.48 6.02 -8.46
C ARG A 254 8.48 4.96 -8.00
N TYR A 255 8.31 3.71 -8.43
CA TYR A 255 9.25 2.62 -8.13
C TYR A 255 10.68 2.99 -8.51
N LYS A 256 10.87 3.44 -9.77
CA LYS A 256 12.18 3.81 -10.31
C LYS A 256 12.87 4.95 -9.58
N ARG A 257 12.11 5.85 -8.93
CA ARG A 257 12.66 7.06 -8.27
C ARG A 257 12.87 6.90 -6.77
N ALA A 258 12.15 5.97 -6.14
CA ALA A 258 12.06 5.89 -4.68
C ALA A 258 12.58 4.57 -4.10
N ILE A 259 12.45 3.49 -4.87
CA ILE A 259 12.78 2.12 -4.44
C ILE A 259 14.05 1.66 -5.14
N GLU A 260 14.10 1.71 -6.48
CA GLU A 260 15.23 1.18 -7.26
C GLU A 260 16.54 1.94 -7.01
N VAL A 261 16.47 3.23 -6.66
CA VAL A 261 17.64 4.10 -6.50
C VAL A 261 18.43 3.87 -5.22
N ASP A 262 17.78 3.40 -4.15
CA ASP A 262 18.43 3.25 -2.84
C ASP A 262 18.83 1.79 -2.63
N THR A 263 20.07 1.49 -2.97
CA THR A 263 20.68 0.16 -2.76
C THR A 263 21.43 0.06 -1.42
N ILE A 264 21.40 1.12 -0.61
CA ILE A 264 22.14 1.23 0.64
C ILE A 264 21.23 0.87 1.83
N ARG A 265 20.02 1.44 1.89
CA ARG A 265 19.11 1.29 3.04
C ARG A 265 17.78 0.63 2.71
N CYS A 266 17.36 0.60 1.44
CA CYS A 266 16.09 0.00 1.06
C CYS A 266 16.23 -1.52 0.90
N LEU A 267 15.48 -2.27 1.70
CA LEU A 267 15.47 -3.75 1.66
C LEU A 267 14.48 -4.32 0.63
N GLY A 268 13.77 -3.45 -0.07
CA GLY A 268 12.75 -3.79 -1.07
C GLY A 268 11.39 -3.18 -0.77
N SER A 269 10.34 -3.78 -1.33
CA SER A 269 9.02 -3.15 -1.34
C SER A 269 7.87 -4.13 -1.48
N TYR A 270 6.68 -3.71 -1.07
CA TYR A 270 5.41 -4.39 -1.31
C TYR A 270 4.45 -3.51 -2.12
N VAL A 271 4.04 -3.98 -3.31
CA VAL A 271 3.04 -3.27 -4.12
C VAL A 271 1.65 -3.41 -3.49
N PHE A 272 0.82 -2.36 -3.60
CA PHE A 272 -0.50 -2.29 -2.99
C PHE A 272 -1.56 -1.75 -3.97
N MET A 273 -2.78 -2.30 -4.02
CA MET A 273 -3.25 -3.51 -3.34
C MET A 273 -3.19 -4.71 -4.28
N TRP A 274 -2.52 -5.79 -3.89
CA TRP A 274 -2.49 -7.02 -4.68
C TRP A 274 -3.80 -7.78 -4.53
N GLY A 275 -4.64 -7.68 -5.56
CA GLY A 275 -6.02 -8.17 -5.57
C GLY A 275 -7.01 -7.01 -5.75
N ASN A 276 -8.12 -7.08 -5.03
CA ASN A 276 -9.19 -6.10 -5.09
C ASN A 276 -9.67 -5.69 -3.68
N LYS A 277 -10.09 -4.44 -3.52
CA LYS A 277 -10.71 -3.93 -2.29
C LYS A 277 -11.53 -2.69 -2.60
N GLN A 278 -12.72 -2.58 -2.00
CA GLN A 278 -13.43 -1.31 -1.97
C GLN A 278 -12.66 -0.31 -1.09
N GLU A 279 -12.11 0.74 -1.70
CA GLU A 279 -11.42 1.80 -0.98
C GLU A 279 -11.58 3.13 -1.71
N THR A 280 -12.50 3.98 -1.24
CA THR A 280 -13.08 5.12 -1.96
C THR A 280 -13.89 4.69 -3.19
N THR A 281 -13.29 3.95 -4.12
CA THR A 281 -13.96 3.32 -5.27
C THR A 281 -13.60 1.82 -5.32
N PRO A 282 -14.33 0.99 -6.09
CA PRO A 282 -13.95 -0.42 -6.27
C PRO A 282 -12.62 -0.60 -7.01
N THR A 283 -12.15 0.44 -7.71
CA THR A 283 -10.98 0.37 -8.59
C THR A 283 -9.75 1.11 -8.04
N TRP A 284 -9.86 1.90 -6.97
CA TRP A 284 -8.82 2.87 -6.59
C TRP A 284 -7.42 2.26 -6.51
N PHE A 285 -7.26 1.30 -5.60
CA PHE A 285 -6.01 0.55 -5.39
C PHE A 285 -6.04 -0.88 -5.91
N SER A 286 -7.21 -1.37 -6.34
CA SER A 286 -7.38 -2.72 -6.88
C SER A 286 -6.55 -2.90 -8.15
N MET A 287 -5.60 -3.84 -8.10
CA MET A 287 -4.80 -4.22 -9.26
C MET A 287 -5.47 -5.30 -10.11
N MET A 288 -6.46 -5.99 -9.54
CA MET A 288 -7.24 -7.05 -10.17
C MET A 288 -8.73 -6.82 -9.95
N SER A 289 -9.58 -7.43 -10.76
CA SER A 289 -11.01 -7.54 -10.49
C SER A 289 -11.29 -8.56 -9.37
N GLU A 290 -12.54 -8.65 -8.92
CA GLU A 290 -13.02 -9.72 -8.03
C GLU A 290 -12.91 -11.12 -8.66
N GLN A 291 -12.93 -11.21 -9.99
CA GLN A 291 -12.81 -12.47 -10.73
C GLN A 291 -11.34 -12.79 -11.07
N GLY A 292 -10.42 -11.87 -10.77
CA GLY A 292 -9.00 -12.02 -10.98
C GLY A 292 -8.52 -11.63 -12.38
N GLU A 293 -9.26 -10.82 -13.15
CA GLU A 293 -8.69 -10.18 -14.34
C GLU A 293 -7.69 -9.10 -13.94
N GLU A 294 -6.58 -9.01 -14.67
CA GLU A 294 -5.43 -8.20 -14.31
C GLU A 294 -5.42 -6.84 -15.01
N THR A 295 -5.09 -5.79 -14.26
CA THR A 295 -4.81 -4.48 -14.87
C THR A 295 -3.36 -4.39 -15.35
N GLU A 296 -3.07 -3.38 -16.18
CA GLU A 296 -1.71 -3.04 -16.61
C GLU A 296 -0.72 -2.87 -15.42
N SER A 297 -1.23 -2.55 -14.23
CA SER A 297 -0.39 -2.45 -13.02
C SER A 297 0.21 -3.80 -12.61
N VAL A 298 -0.49 -4.93 -12.83
CA VAL A 298 0.06 -6.28 -12.55
C VAL A 298 1.17 -6.61 -13.54
N HIS A 299 0.97 -6.28 -14.81
CA HIS A 299 1.97 -6.49 -15.87
C HIS A 299 3.27 -5.71 -15.62
N LEU A 300 3.13 -4.46 -15.18
CA LEU A 300 4.24 -3.65 -14.72
C LEU A 300 5.02 -4.34 -13.59
N VAL A 301 4.31 -4.89 -12.61
CA VAL A 301 4.94 -5.52 -11.45
C VAL A 301 5.68 -6.79 -11.87
N ARG A 302 5.08 -7.61 -12.75
CA ARG A 302 5.75 -8.75 -13.38
C ARG A 302 7.06 -8.35 -14.05
N LYS A 303 7.05 -7.24 -14.79
CA LYS A 303 8.25 -6.71 -15.45
C LYS A 303 9.30 -6.24 -14.45
N ILE A 304 8.90 -5.56 -13.37
CA ILE A 304 9.83 -5.10 -12.32
C ILE A 304 10.48 -6.29 -11.61
N TRP A 305 9.73 -7.35 -11.33
CA TRP A 305 10.25 -8.49 -10.57
C TRP A 305 11.10 -9.45 -11.39
N SER A 306 10.66 -9.78 -12.60
CA SER A 306 11.25 -10.84 -13.43
C SER A 306 11.88 -10.36 -14.73
N GLY A 307 11.65 -9.10 -15.13
CA GLY A 307 12.02 -8.58 -16.44
C GLY A 307 11.13 -9.10 -17.59
N GLN A 308 10.13 -9.94 -17.30
CA GLN A 308 9.25 -10.52 -18.30
C GLN A 308 8.09 -9.58 -18.65
N GLU A 309 7.78 -9.50 -19.95
CA GLU A 309 6.55 -8.90 -20.43
C GLU A 309 5.38 -9.90 -20.32
N PRO A 310 4.12 -9.44 -20.22
CA PRO A 310 2.97 -10.31 -20.30
C PRO A 310 2.87 -10.96 -21.69
N VAL A 311 2.28 -12.15 -21.76
CA VAL A 311 2.02 -12.83 -23.05
C VAL A 311 0.92 -12.11 -23.83
N ASN A 312 -0.03 -11.52 -23.12
CA ASN A 312 -1.12 -10.73 -23.65
C ASN A 312 -1.28 -9.48 -22.79
N ALA A 313 -1.22 -8.31 -23.41
CA ALA A 313 -1.18 -7.04 -22.72
C ALA A 313 -2.58 -6.53 -22.38
N ALA A 314 -2.74 -6.01 -21.17
CA ALA A 314 -3.99 -5.40 -20.72
C ALA A 314 -4.39 -4.25 -21.67
N PRO A 315 -5.71 -4.04 -21.89
CA PRO A 315 -6.16 -2.98 -22.78
C PRO A 315 -5.67 -1.60 -22.34
N TYR A 316 -5.32 -0.76 -23.31
CA TYR A 316 -5.10 0.66 -23.06
C TYR A 316 -6.45 1.35 -22.83
N ILE A 317 -6.52 2.29 -21.89
CA ILE A 317 -7.70 3.14 -21.71
C ILE A 317 -7.31 4.60 -21.44
N ALA A 318 -7.91 5.52 -22.20
CA ALA A 318 -7.77 6.95 -21.98
C ALA A 318 -8.80 7.48 -20.94
N PRO A 319 -8.60 8.68 -20.38
CA PRO A 319 -9.57 9.30 -19.48
C PRO A 319 -10.99 9.34 -20.06
N LEU A 320 -11.96 8.97 -19.22
CA LEU A 320 -13.37 8.90 -19.58
C LEU A 320 -13.96 10.32 -19.71
N MET A 321 -14.73 10.55 -20.77
CA MET A 321 -15.49 11.78 -20.94
C MET A 321 -16.98 11.54 -20.69
N LEU A 322 -17.66 12.56 -20.16
CA LEU A 322 -19.12 12.61 -20.06
C LEU A 322 -19.58 14.01 -20.45
N ASP A 323 -20.57 14.12 -21.35
CA ASP A 323 -21.03 15.40 -21.90
C ASP A 323 -19.88 16.25 -22.52
N ASN A 324 -18.95 15.58 -23.20
CA ASN A 324 -17.73 16.17 -23.77
C ASN A 324 -16.82 16.89 -22.76
N LYS A 325 -16.91 16.53 -21.47
CA LYS A 325 -16.09 17.05 -20.38
C LYS A 325 -15.29 15.92 -19.71
N TYR A 326 -14.14 16.26 -19.17
CA TYR A 326 -13.35 15.39 -18.29
C TYR A 326 -13.71 15.62 -16.81
N ALA A 327 -13.18 14.80 -15.92
CA ALA A 327 -13.46 14.89 -14.49
C ALA A 327 -13.11 16.26 -13.89
N GLU A 328 -12.03 16.87 -14.37
CA GLU A 328 -11.50 18.16 -13.93
C GLU A 328 -12.42 19.35 -14.29
N ASP A 329 -13.33 19.16 -15.25
CA ASP A 329 -14.25 20.21 -15.72
C ASP A 329 -15.48 20.38 -14.82
N ASN A 330 -15.59 19.62 -13.72
CA ASN A 330 -16.72 19.63 -12.77
C ASN A 330 -18.08 19.39 -13.46
N ILE A 331 -18.35 18.12 -13.77
CA ILE A 331 -19.52 17.74 -14.57
C ILE A 331 -20.81 17.86 -13.76
N TYR A 332 -21.65 18.83 -14.12
CA TYR A 332 -23.01 19.00 -13.60
C TYR A 332 -24.05 18.59 -14.64
N LEU A 333 -24.99 17.73 -14.24
CA LEU A 333 -26.05 17.20 -15.09
C LEU A 333 -27.43 17.57 -14.57
N GLU A 334 -28.35 17.88 -15.47
CA GLU A 334 -29.77 18.06 -15.15
C GLU A 334 -30.46 16.70 -14.91
N PRO A 335 -31.32 16.57 -13.87
CA PRO A 335 -31.99 15.31 -13.54
C PRO A 335 -32.81 14.74 -14.69
N GLY A 336 -32.64 13.45 -14.99
CA GLY A 336 -33.41 12.73 -16.01
C GLY A 336 -33.07 13.07 -17.46
N GLN A 337 -32.11 13.98 -17.72
CA GLN A 337 -31.67 14.30 -19.07
C GLN A 337 -30.62 13.29 -19.59
N PRO A 338 -30.58 13.05 -20.92
CA PRO A 338 -29.60 12.16 -21.52
C PRO A 338 -28.27 12.88 -21.81
N TYR A 339 -27.15 12.22 -21.50
CA TYR A 339 -25.79 12.69 -21.74
C TYR A 339 -24.94 11.57 -22.33
N VAL A 340 -24.06 11.89 -23.26
CA VAL A 340 -23.20 10.89 -23.92
C VAL A 340 -21.89 10.76 -23.16
N ALA A 341 -21.55 9.55 -22.73
CA ALA A 341 -20.21 9.21 -22.27
C ALA A 341 -19.34 8.77 -23.47
N LYS A 342 -18.01 8.93 -23.38
CA LYS A 342 -17.09 8.48 -24.43
C LYS A 342 -15.83 7.89 -23.80
N VAL A 343 -15.48 6.67 -24.21
CA VAL A 343 -14.23 6.02 -23.83
C VAL A 343 -13.42 5.70 -25.08
N ASN A 344 -12.13 6.05 -25.05
CA ASN A 344 -11.16 5.61 -26.04
C ASN A 344 -10.30 4.51 -25.42
N THR A 345 -10.32 3.33 -26.03
CA THR A 345 -9.60 2.15 -25.57
C THR A 345 -9.22 1.31 -26.77
N PHE A 346 -8.12 0.58 -26.68
CA PHE A 346 -7.70 -0.38 -27.69
C PHE A 346 -6.95 -1.54 -27.02
N ASP A 347 -6.97 -2.69 -27.69
CA ASP A 347 -6.21 -3.85 -27.31
C ASP A 347 -4.86 -3.85 -28.06
N HIS A 348 -3.76 -4.13 -27.37
CA HIS A 348 -2.43 -4.14 -27.97
C HIS A 348 -2.20 -5.33 -28.90
N ASP A 349 -2.87 -6.45 -28.63
CA ASP A 349 -2.72 -7.72 -29.35
C ASP A 349 -3.83 -7.93 -30.40
N GLY A 350 -4.80 -7.01 -30.46
CA GLY A 350 -5.92 -7.03 -31.41
C GLY A 350 -7.10 -7.90 -30.96
N ASP A 351 -7.17 -8.23 -29.67
CA ASP A 351 -8.30 -8.96 -29.09
C ASP A 351 -9.60 -8.11 -29.08
N SER A 352 -10.73 -8.81 -29.04
CA SER A 352 -12.04 -8.17 -29.01
C SER A 352 -12.38 -7.68 -27.61
N LEU A 353 -12.64 -6.38 -27.48
CA LEU A 353 -12.92 -5.75 -26.19
C LEU A 353 -14.41 -5.81 -25.81
N GLN A 354 -14.67 -6.18 -24.55
CA GLN A 354 -15.99 -6.15 -23.92
C GLN A 354 -16.05 -5.02 -22.90
N LEU A 355 -17.01 -4.11 -23.07
CA LEU A 355 -17.16 -2.95 -22.19
C LEU A 355 -18.34 -3.16 -21.25
N HIS A 356 -18.08 -3.09 -19.95
CA HIS A 356 -19.08 -3.07 -18.90
C HIS A 356 -19.11 -1.70 -18.24
N TRP A 357 -20.30 -1.12 -18.15
CA TRP A 357 -20.54 0.19 -17.56
C TRP A 357 -21.43 0.08 -16.32
N GLU A 358 -21.12 0.85 -15.28
CA GLU A 358 -21.99 0.98 -14.11
C GLU A 358 -22.01 2.43 -13.59
N VAL A 359 -23.12 2.81 -12.98
CA VAL A 359 -23.26 4.09 -12.27
C VAL A 359 -23.39 3.79 -10.78
N LEU A 360 -22.49 4.33 -9.97
CA LEU A 360 -22.54 4.24 -8.52
C LEU A 360 -22.89 5.61 -7.92
N PRO A 361 -23.59 5.68 -6.78
CA PRO A 361 -23.50 6.86 -5.91
C PRO A 361 -22.03 7.08 -5.52
N GLU A 362 -21.63 8.34 -5.35
CA GLU A 362 -20.31 8.62 -4.79
C GLU A 362 -20.24 8.10 -3.34
N SER A 363 -19.12 7.48 -2.97
CA SER A 363 -18.92 6.91 -1.63
C SER A 363 -19.02 7.99 -0.55
N GLU A 364 -19.89 7.79 0.44
CA GLU A 364 -19.99 8.69 1.59
C GLU A 364 -18.79 8.49 2.54
N LYS A 365 -18.03 9.56 2.81
CA LYS A 365 -16.99 9.55 3.87
C LYS A 365 -17.67 9.60 5.23
N LYS A 366 -17.99 8.47 5.86
CA LYS A 366 -18.63 8.45 7.19
C LYS A 366 -17.66 8.53 8.36
N ASP A 367 -16.41 8.10 8.22
CA ASP A 367 -15.49 8.02 9.38
C ASP A 367 -13.99 7.98 9.04
N GLY A 368 -13.56 8.21 7.79
CA GLY A 368 -12.14 8.18 7.41
C GLY A 368 -11.47 6.80 7.51
N ASN A 369 -12.20 5.77 7.96
CA ASN A 369 -11.69 4.43 8.15
C ASN A 369 -11.91 3.60 6.87
N SER A 370 -10.87 3.49 6.04
CA SER A 370 -10.95 2.73 4.79
C SER A 370 -11.09 1.21 4.99
N ASP A 371 -10.90 0.69 6.21
CA ASP A 371 -10.95 -0.75 6.52
C ASP A 371 -12.38 -1.34 6.43
N LYS A 372 -13.43 -0.52 6.40
CA LYS A 372 -14.85 -0.98 6.48
C LYS A 372 -15.73 -0.51 5.31
N GLN A 373 -15.15 -0.03 4.23
CA GLN A 373 -15.94 0.47 3.12
C GLN A 373 -16.63 -0.67 2.36
N VAL A 374 -17.90 -0.44 2.00
CA VAL A 374 -18.71 -1.37 1.21
C VAL A 374 -18.99 -0.72 -0.13
N LYS A 375 -18.83 -1.48 -1.24
CA LYS A 375 -19.10 -0.98 -2.58
C LYS A 375 -20.56 -0.48 -2.65
N PRO A 376 -20.82 0.76 -3.07
CA PRO A 376 -22.19 1.24 -3.26
C PRO A 376 -22.97 0.37 -4.25
N THR A 377 -24.26 0.20 -4.02
CA THR A 377 -25.12 -0.53 -4.96
C THR A 377 -25.24 0.22 -6.28
N PRO A 378 -24.98 -0.44 -7.44
CA PRO A 378 -25.15 0.19 -8.75
C PRO A 378 -26.59 0.63 -9.02
N LEU A 379 -26.76 1.72 -9.79
CA LEU A 379 -28.06 2.20 -10.24
C LEU A 379 -28.41 1.58 -11.61
N PRO A 380 -29.35 0.62 -11.68
CA PRO A 380 -29.72 -0.02 -12.93
C PRO A 380 -30.58 0.91 -13.82
N GLY A 381 -30.60 0.62 -15.13
CA GLY A 381 -31.52 1.26 -16.07
C GLY A 381 -31.16 2.68 -16.50
N LEU A 382 -29.99 3.20 -16.09
CA LEU A 382 -29.54 4.54 -16.47
C LEU A 382 -28.74 4.59 -17.77
N LEU A 383 -28.31 3.43 -18.31
CA LEU A 383 -27.37 3.36 -19.43
C LEU A 383 -28.01 2.71 -20.64
N ASN A 384 -27.93 3.39 -21.79
CA ASN A 384 -28.20 2.81 -23.11
C ASN A 384 -26.87 2.49 -23.80
N LEU A 385 -26.63 1.20 -24.05
CA LEU A 385 -25.37 0.65 -24.55
C LEU A 385 -25.40 0.29 -26.05
N ALA A 386 -26.30 0.89 -26.84
CA ALA A 386 -26.37 0.63 -28.28
C ALA A 386 -25.03 0.91 -29.01
N GLU A 387 -24.28 1.91 -28.55
CA GLU A 387 -22.88 2.15 -28.91
C GLU A 387 -22.01 1.93 -27.68
N ALA A 388 -21.35 0.77 -27.56
CA ALA A 388 -20.62 0.38 -26.35
C ALA A 388 -19.52 1.37 -25.91
N HIS A 389 -18.85 2.04 -26.87
CA HIS A 389 -17.83 3.06 -26.60
C HIS A 389 -18.40 4.46 -26.35
N LYS A 390 -19.69 4.67 -26.65
CA LYS A 390 -20.38 5.95 -26.53
C LYS A 390 -21.78 5.80 -25.91
N PRO A 391 -21.91 5.19 -24.73
CA PRO A 391 -23.22 4.96 -24.18
C PRO A 391 -23.90 6.27 -23.79
N THR A 392 -25.22 6.28 -23.86
CA THR A 392 -26.03 7.39 -23.35
C THR A 392 -26.41 7.11 -21.91
N LEU A 393 -25.98 7.99 -21.00
CA LEU A 393 -26.37 8.04 -19.61
C LEU A 393 -27.60 8.93 -19.45
N THR A 394 -28.68 8.39 -18.92
CA THR A 394 -29.77 9.18 -18.34
C THR A 394 -29.38 9.55 -16.92
N ALA A 395 -29.20 10.85 -16.64
CA ALA A 395 -28.83 11.31 -15.31
C ALA A 395 -29.86 10.86 -14.25
N PRO A 396 -29.42 10.38 -13.07
CA PRO A 396 -30.32 10.08 -11.96
C PRO A 396 -31.31 11.23 -11.68
N THR A 397 -32.53 10.90 -11.23
CA THR A 397 -33.52 11.93 -10.89
C THR A 397 -33.31 12.54 -9.50
N LYS A 398 -32.59 11.83 -8.63
CA LYS A 398 -32.21 12.28 -7.29
C LYS A 398 -30.98 13.18 -7.41
N GLU A 399 -31.05 14.33 -6.76
CA GLU A 399 -29.90 15.24 -6.61
C GLU A 399 -28.79 14.58 -5.80
N GLY A 400 -27.54 14.75 -6.22
CA GLY A 400 -26.38 14.22 -5.51
C GLY A 400 -25.17 13.93 -6.40
N ALA A 401 -24.10 13.45 -5.75
CA ALA A 401 -22.88 13.03 -6.39
C ALA A 401 -22.94 11.56 -6.81
N TYR A 402 -22.47 11.29 -8.03
CA TYR A 402 -22.45 9.98 -8.65
C TYR A 402 -21.13 9.79 -9.42
N ARG A 403 -20.87 8.56 -9.83
CA ARG A 403 -19.70 8.22 -10.63
C ARG A 403 -20.06 7.19 -11.68
N LEU A 404 -19.67 7.46 -12.93
CA LEU A 404 -19.81 6.53 -14.05
C LEU A 404 -18.49 5.78 -14.20
N PHE A 405 -18.54 4.45 -14.16
CA PHE A 405 -17.41 3.56 -14.36
C PHE A 405 -17.50 2.84 -15.70
N VAL A 406 -16.34 2.53 -16.27
CA VAL A 406 -16.18 1.59 -17.37
C VAL A 406 -15.07 0.59 -17.05
N TYR A 407 -15.36 -0.68 -17.32
CA TYR A 407 -14.46 -1.81 -17.26
C TYR A 407 -14.33 -2.40 -18.66
N VAL A 408 -13.12 -2.55 -19.16
CA VAL A 408 -12.82 -3.02 -20.51
C VAL A 408 -12.05 -4.34 -20.40
N TYR A 409 -12.70 -5.43 -20.79
CA TYR A 409 -12.13 -6.78 -20.75
C TYR A 409 -11.70 -7.22 -22.14
N ASP A 410 -10.56 -7.88 -22.25
CA ASP A 410 -10.05 -8.45 -23.51
C ASP A 410 -10.47 -9.91 -23.74
N GLY A 411 -11.04 -10.57 -22.73
CA GLY A 411 -11.36 -12.00 -22.77
C GLY A 411 -10.14 -12.93 -22.67
N LYS A 412 -8.97 -12.39 -22.33
CA LYS A 412 -7.70 -13.10 -22.10
C LYS A 412 -7.23 -13.03 -20.64
N GLY A 413 -8.06 -12.47 -19.77
CA GLY A 413 -7.77 -12.36 -18.34
C GLY A 413 -7.26 -10.98 -17.95
N ASN A 414 -7.39 -9.96 -18.81
CA ASN A 414 -7.02 -8.60 -18.46
C ASN A 414 -8.22 -7.64 -18.46
N LEU A 415 -8.01 -6.52 -17.77
CA LEU A 415 -8.97 -5.48 -17.51
C LEU A 415 -8.31 -4.10 -17.62
N ALA A 416 -9.01 -3.15 -18.23
CA ALA A 416 -8.73 -1.73 -18.07
C ALA A 416 -9.92 -1.01 -17.43
N THR A 417 -9.64 0.00 -16.59
CA THR A 417 -10.67 0.72 -15.83
C THR A 417 -10.53 2.22 -15.97
N ALA A 418 -11.65 2.91 -16.15
CA ALA A 418 -11.74 4.36 -16.02
C ALA A 418 -13.06 4.74 -15.36
N ASN A 419 -13.11 5.92 -14.77
CA ASN A 419 -14.35 6.47 -14.26
C ASN A 419 -14.36 8.00 -14.31
N VAL A 420 -15.55 8.59 -14.17
CA VAL A 420 -15.73 10.04 -14.13
C VAL A 420 -16.79 10.38 -13.08
N PRO A 421 -16.48 11.23 -12.08
CA PRO A 421 -17.47 11.74 -11.15
C PRO A 421 -18.35 12.80 -11.81
N PHE A 422 -19.62 12.86 -11.45
CA PHE A 422 -20.54 13.90 -11.85
C PHE A 422 -21.54 14.23 -10.74
N TYR A 423 -22.15 15.40 -10.80
CA TYR A 423 -23.16 15.84 -9.83
C TYR A 423 -24.47 16.13 -10.55
N VAL A 424 -25.56 15.54 -10.07
CA VAL A 424 -26.91 15.87 -10.54
C VAL A 424 -27.45 17.02 -9.72
N ARG A 425 -27.82 18.13 -10.37
CA ARG A 425 -28.51 19.28 -9.73
C ARG A 425 -29.52 19.92 -10.67
N LYS A 426 -30.58 20.48 -10.07
CA LYS A 426 -31.64 21.20 -10.79
C LYS A 426 -31.20 22.56 -11.33
#